data_AF-A0A940C8H8-F1
#
_entry.id   AF-A0A940C8H8-F1
#
_cell.length_a   1.000
_cell.length_b   1.000
_cell.length_c   1.000
_cell.angle_alpha   90.00
_cell.angle_beta   90.00
_cell.angle_gamma   90.00
#
_symmetry.space_group_name_H-M   'P 1'
#
loop_
_entity.id
_entity.type
_entity.pdbx_description
1 polymer ?
#
loop_
_entity_poly.entity_id
_entity_poly.type
_entity_poly.pdbx_seq_one_letter_code
_entity_poly.pdbx_strand_id
1 'polypeptide(L)'
;MGTTNFAVFVDLENAGAKESMLNNIIEKVKIRGDILLGKVYGYTDRYSNLKECLLSNTFSVVPSLRYGKNQKNNLDIQLVIDAMEVAYTNPLIDSFCIVSGDSDYMPLVGRLKAMGKHVLGISRSEVASGIFIKACNEFIFLESVASAAKPKKTARPAQEPEPDHGADLSLDEMRKLVITILQDQDEDQMYASSLKDTIIRLHPDFNESNYGCSTFGRFVQLLTRDGAELKAWTEASSLMIGLNTSTEAAAPQLTRSNWLPAFRDALNRFKEDGFERVNPSILKAAIQADYPDFEEKQIGFKRFSDIMKALEKEGLLIIEMDGQHTMLLKIC
;
A
#
# COMPACT_ATOMS: atom_id res chain seq x y z
N MET A 1 -15.06 -2.44 -11.76
CA MET A 1 -13.62 -2.38 -12.05
C MET A 1 -13.36 -3.45 -13.09
N GLY A 2 -12.85 -3.11 -14.26
CA GLY A 2 -12.57 -4.09 -15.31
C GLY A 2 -11.50 -5.07 -14.84
N THR A 3 -11.64 -6.35 -15.19
CA THR A 3 -10.56 -7.33 -15.01
C THR A 3 -9.39 -6.92 -15.90
N THR A 4 -8.18 -6.91 -15.35
CA THR A 4 -6.97 -6.63 -16.12
C THR A 4 -6.69 -7.81 -17.05
N ASN A 5 -6.19 -7.53 -18.25
CA ASN A 5 -6.02 -8.52 -19.29
C ASN A 5 -4.55 -8.71 -19.62
N PHE A 6 -4.05 -9.91 -19.33
CA PHE A 6 -2.65 -10.26 -19.45
C PHE A 6 -2.32 -10.98 -20.77
N ALA A 7 -1.18 -10.59 -21.34
CA ALA A 7 -0.38 -11.42 -22.22
C ALA A 7 0.82 -11.99 -21.47
N VAL A 8 0.96 -13.31 -21.47
CA VAL A 8 2.02 -14.03 -20.74
C VAL A 8 3.05 -14.57 -21.73
N PHE A 9 4.30 -14.15 -21.57
CA PHE A 9 5.44 -14.58 -22.35
C PHE A 9 6.42 -15.32 -21.45
N VAL A 10 6.60 -16.61 -21.70
CA VAL A 10 7.42 -17.48 -20.85
C VAL A 10 8.67 -17.89 -21.59
N ASP A 11 9.82 -17.46 -21.08
CA ASP A 11 11.10 -18.02 -21.44
C ASP A 11 11.30 -19.33 -20.66
N LEU A 12 11.14 -20.47 -21.34
CA LEU A 12 11.08 -21.76 -20.66
C LEU A 12 12.43 -22.17 -20.05
N GLU A 13 13.54 -21.74 -20.65
CA GLU A 13 14.88 -22.04 -20.14
C GLU A 13 15.14 -21.26 -18.85
N ASN A 14 14.80 -19.97 -18.85
CA ASN A 14 14.92 -19.13 -17.67
C ASN A 14 13.89 -19.52 -16.59
N ALA A 15 12.68 -19.95 -16.97
CA ALA A 15 11.65 -20.47 -16.07
C ALA A 15 11.91 -21.91 -15.58
N GLY A 16 13.05 -22.54 -15.92
CA GLY A 16 13.47 -23.82 -15.32
C GLY A 16 12.62 -25.04 -15.74
N ALA A 17 11.74 -24.87 -16.72
CA ALA A 17 11.01 -25.91 -17.46
C ALA A 17 10.29 -26.99 -16.63
N LYS A 18 9.75 -26.63 -15.45
CA LYS A 18 8.96 -27.54 -14.59
C LYS A 18 7.47 -27.22 -14.65
N GLU A 19 6.65 -28.26 -14.61
CA GLU A 19 5.18 -28.12 -14.63
C GLU A 19 4.64 -27.36 -13.42
N SER A 20 5.15 -27.68 -12.22
CA SER A 20 4.80 -26.97 -10.99
C SER A 20 5.09 -25.47 -11.06
N MET A 21 6.20 -25.10 -11.72
CA MET A 21 6.57 -23.70 -11.90
C MET A 21 5.63 -22.99 -12.87
N LEU A 22 5.28 -23.64 -13.99
CA LEU A 22 4.30 -23.08 -14.94
C LEU A 22 2.91 -22.91 -14.31
N ASN A 23 2.44 -23.90 -13.53
CA ASN A 23 1.18 -23.79 -12.80
C ASN A 23 1.20 -22.62 -11.79
N ASN A 24 2.30 -22.48 -11.05
CA ASN A 24 2.46 -21.35 -10.11
C ASN A 24 2.43 -20.00 -10.83
N ILE A 25 3.11 -19.87 -11.98
CA ILE A 25 3.06 -18.66 -12.80
C ILE A 25 1.62 -18.33 -13.19
N ILE A 26 0.91 -19.33 -13.75
CA ILE A 26 -0.47 -19.17 -14.21
C ILE A 26 -1.38 -18.74 -13.05
N GLU A 27 -1.24 -19.36 -11.87
CA GLU A 27 -2.00 -18.99 -10.68
C GLU A 27 -1.73 -17.53 -10.27
N LYS A 28 -0.46 -17.11 -10.23
CA LYS A 28 -0.09 -15.74 -9.83
C LYS A 28 -0.63 -14.69 -10.80
N VAL A 29 -0.67 -14.99 -12.09
CA VAL A 29 -1.25 -14.09 -13.09
C VAL A 29 -2.77 -14.08 -12.98
N LYS A 30 -3.43 -15.25 -12.84
CA LYS A 30 -4.90 -15.35 -12.69
C LYS A 30 -5.45 -14.64 -11.46
N ILE A 31 -4.66 -14.55 -10.39
CA ILE A 31 -5.03 -13.75 -9.20
C ILE A 31 -5.10 -12.26 -9.52
N ARG A 32 -4.29 -11.78 -10.47
CA ARG A 32 -4.22 -10.36 -10.85
C ARG A 32 -5.20 -10.00 -11.95
N GLY A 33 -5.43 -10.91 -12.89
CA GLY A 33 -6.29 -10.67 -14.05
C GLY A 33 -6.44 -11.89 -14.96
N ASP A 34 -7.18 -11.71 -16.04
CA ASP A 34 -7.46 -12.77 -17.01
C ASP A 34 -6.29 -12.93 -17.99
N ILE A 35 -5.92 -14.18 -18.30
CA ILE A 35 -4.90 -14.48 -19.31
C ILE A 35 -5.61 -14.59 -20.66
N LEU A 36 -5.42 -13.61 -21.53
CA LEU A 36 -5.97 -13.63 -22.90
C LEU A 36 -5.02 -14.26 -23.91
N LEU A 37 -3.72 -14.21 -23.64
CA LEU A 37 -2.69 -14.76 -24.51
C LEU A 37 -1.57 -15.35 -23.68
N GLY A 38 -1.15 -16.57 -24.02
CA GLY A 38 0.02 -17.22 -23.45
C GLY A 38 0.93 -17.76 -24.54
N LYS A 39 2.21 -17.42 -24.50
CA LYS A 39 3.26 -17.96 -25.40
C LYS A 39 4.45 -18.47 -24.59
N VAL A 40 4.90 -19.69 -24.88
CA VAL A 40 6.06 -20.32 -24.24
C VAL A 40 7.16 -20.57 -25.27
N TYR A 41 8.34 -20.02 -25.02
CA TYR A 41 9.50 -20.05 -25.91
C TYR A 41 10.50 -21.09 -25.44
N GLY A 42 11.08 -21.83 -26.38
CA GLY A 42 12.09 -22.84 -26.08
C GLY A 42 11.53 -24.24 -25.84
N TYR A 43 10.27 -24.48 -26.20
CA TYR A 43 9.66 -25.79 -26.07
C TYR A 43 10.40 -26.84 -26.92
N THR A 44 10.59 -28.04 -26.36
CA THR A 44 11.08 -29.23 -27.06
C THR A 44 10.36 -30.45 -26.49
N ASP A 45 10.33 -31.58 -27.20
CA ASP A 45 9.67 -32.80 -26.72
C ASP A 45 10.25 -33.37 -25.41
N ARG A 46 11.43 -32.89 -24.97
CA ARG A 46 11.97 -33.17 -23.63
C ARG A 46 11.08 -32.64 -22.50
N TYR A 47 10.22 -31.68 -22.79
CA TYR A 47 9.25 -31.10 -21.86
C TYR A 47 7.83 -31.61 -22.13
N SER A 48 7.70 -32.89 -22.51
CA SER A 48 6.41 -33.55 -22.77
C SER A 48 5.41 -33.41 -21.62
N ASN A 49 5.90 -33.38 -20.38
CA ASN A 49 5.07 -33.24 -19.17
C ASN A 49 4.35 -31.89 -19.10
N LEU A 50 4.81 -30.87 -19.84
CA LEU A 50 4.13 -29.57 -19.91
C LEU A 50 2.96 -29.56 -20.89
N LYS A 51 2.81 -30.56 -21.77
CA LYS A 51 1.80 -30.53 -22.86
C LYS A 51 0.39 -30.35 -22.31
N GLU A 52 0.03 -31.12 -21.29
CA GLU A 52 -1.30 -31.05 -20.67
C GLU A 52 -1.56 -29.68 -20.03
N CYS A 53 -0.60 -29.17 -19.25
CA CYS A 53 -0.68 -27.84 -18.63
C CYS A 53 -0.82 -26.71 -19.67
N LEU A 54 -0.01 -26.75 -20.73
CA LEU A 54 -0.01 -25.75 -21.80
C LEU A 54 -1.34 -25.75 -22.57
N LEU A 55 -1.82 -26.94 -22.96
CA LEU A 55 -3.09 -27.09 -23.67
C LEU A 55 -4.28 -26.68 -22.82
N SER A 56 -4.31 -27.08 -21.55
CA SER A 56 -5.41 -26.75 -20.62
C SER A 56 -5.54 -25.25 -20.34
N ASN A 57 -4.47 -24.49 -20.56
CA ASN A 57 -4.47 -23.04 -20.38
C ASN A 57 -4.36 -22.27 -21.70
N THR A 58 -4.51 -22.93 -22.85
CA THR A 58 -4.47 -22.32 -24.20
C THR A 58 -3.16 -21.58 -24.50
N PHE A 59 -2.04 -22.07 -23.97
CA PHE A 59 -0.72 -21.50 -24.27
C PHE A 59 -0.22 -22.03 -25.62
N SER A 60 0.21 -21.11 -26.47
CA SER A 60 0.94 -21.43 -27.70
C SER A 60 2.42 -21.69 -27.39
N VAL A 61 3.06 -22.56 -28.17
CA VAL A 61 4.47 -22.91 -27.99
C VAL A 61 5.30 -22.47 -29.19
N VAL A 62 6.46 -21.89 -28.93
CA VAL A 62 7.48 -21.57 -29.92
C VAL A 62 8.67 -22.52 -29.71
N PRO A 63 8.91 -23.47 -30.64
CA PRO A 63 9.93 -24.48 -30.44
C PRO A 63 11.35 -23.91 -30.56
N SER A 64 12.30 -24.51 -29.83
CA SER A 64 13.72 -24.16 -29.92
C SER A 64 14.37 -24.82 -31.14
N LEU A 65 14.65 -24.04 -32.19
CA LEU A 65 15.38 -24.50 -33.38
C LEU A 65 16.87 -24.11 -33.26
N ARG A 66 17.57 -24.71 -32.30
CA ARG A 66 19.01 -24.45 -32.09
C ARG A 66 19.87 -25.25 -33.07
N TYR A 67 20.68 -24.57 -33.87
CA TYR A 67 21.75 -25.17 -34.67
C TYR A 67 23.11 -24.57 -34.29
N GLY A 68 23.97 -25.38 -33.65
CA GLY A 68 25.30 -24.96 -33.18
C GLY A 68 25.31 -24.27 -31.80
N LYS A 69 26.51 -23.94 -31.30
CA LYS A 69 26.72 -23.45 -29.91
C LYS A 69 26.35 -21.97 -29.68
N ASN A 70 26.19 -21.16 -30.74
CA ASN A 70 26.10 -19.69 -30.65
C ASN A 70 24.71 -19.09 -30.91
N GLN A 71 23.63 -19.89 -30.99
CA GLN A 71 22.26 -19.39 -31.21
C GLN A 71 21.43 -19.34 -29.92
N LYS A 72 21.95 -18.69 -28.88
CA LYS A 72 21.20 -18.55 -27.62
C LYS A 72 20.09 -17.49 -27.74
N ASN A 73 20.33 -16.40 -28.46
CA ASN A 73 19.48 -15.19 -28.38
C ASN A 73 18.32 -15.13 -29.38
N ASN A 74 18.17 -16.11 -30.28
CA ASN A 74 17.12 -16.05 -31.31
C ASN A 74 15.70 -16.10 -30.72
N LEU A 75 15.51 -16.89 -29.66
CA LEU A 75 14.21 -17.01 -28.99
C LEU A 75 13.88 -15.76 -28.17
N ASP A 76 14.87 -15.14 -27.54
CA ASP A 76 14.70 -13.90 -26.78
C ASP A 76 14.25 -12.77 -27.71
N ILE A 77 14.88 -12.65 -28.89
CA ILE A 77 14.48 -11.70 -29.93
C ILE A 77 13.06 -12.01 -30.43
N GLN A 78 12.72 -13.27 -30.68
CA GLN A 78 11.37 -13.66 -31.12
C GLN A 78 10.31 -13.29 -30.05
N LEU A 79 10.61 -13.52 -28.77
CA LEU A 79 9.73 -13.15 -27.67
C LEU A 79 9.47 -11.65 -27.65
N VAL A 80 10.51 -10.83 -27.81
CA VAL A 80 10.40 -9.38 -27.88
C VAL A 80 9.53 -8.94 -29.06
N ILE A 81 9.74 -9.53 -30.25
CA ILE A 81 8.95 -9.22 -31.45
C ILE A 81 7.47 -9.53 -31.21
N ASP A 82 7.17 -10.74 -30.74
CA ASP A 82 5.80 -11.20 -30.50
C ASP A 82 5.11 -10.34 -29.41
N ALA A 83 5.82 -9.97 -28.36
CA ALA A 83 5.30 -9.10 -27.30
C ALA A 83 4.97 -7.71 -27.84
N MET A 84 5.84 -7.13 -28.66
CA MET A 84 5.60 -5.84 -29.29
C MET A 84 4.44 -5.90 -30.29
N GLU A 85 4.34 -6.96 -31.09
CA GLU A 85 3.21 -7.16 -32.00
C GLU A 85 1.89 -7.19 -31.23
N VAL A 86 1.81 -7.95 -30.14
CA VAL A 86 0.62 -7.99 -29.27
C VAL A 86 0.31 -6.62 -28.69
N ALA A 87 1.32 -5.85 -28.27
CA ALA A 87 1.14 -4.51 -27.71
C ALA A 87 0.54 -3.52 -28.71
N TYR A 88 0.83 -3.65 -30.00
CA TYR A 88 0.29 -2.80 -31.05
C TYR A 88 -1.04 -3.28 -31.63
N THR A 89 -1.23 -4.59 -31.73
CA THR A 89 -2.37 -5.18 -32.47
C THR A 89 -3.56 -5.49 -31.59
N ASN A 90 -3.35 -5.73 -30.28
CA ASN A 90 -4.41 -6.11 -29.37
C ASN A 90 -4.65 -5.05 -28.28
N PRO A 91 -5.65 -4.16 -28.47
CA PRO A 91 -5.94 -3.10 -27.52
C PRO A 91 -6.56 -3.62 -26.22
N LEU A 92 -7.09 -4.85 -26.18
CA LEU A 92 -7.70 -5.43 -24.99
C LEU A 92 -6.66 -5.81 -23.93
N ILE A 93 -5.40 -6.00 -24.33
CA ILE A 93 -4.30 -6.37 -23.43
C ILE A 93 -3.70 -5.09 -22.87
N ASP A 94 -3.88 -4.88 -21.57
CA ASP A 94 -3.32 -3.75 -20.82
C ASP A 94 -2.06 -4.15 -20.03
N SER A 95 -1.84 -5.45 -19.84
CA SER A 95 -0.81 -5.99 -18.95
C SER A 95 0.02 -7.07 -19.63
N PHE A 96 1.34 -7.05 -19.40
CA PHE A 96 2.31 -7.98 -19.95
C PHE A 96 3.05 -8.67 -18.82
N CYS A 97 3.00 -10.00 -18.81
CA CYS A 97 3.78 -10.83 -17.90
C CYS A 97 4.98 -11.41 -18.64
N ILE A 98 6.19 -11.04 -18.22
CA ILE A 98 7.45 -11.56 -18.76
C ILE A 98 8.03 -12.50 -17.71
N VAL A 99 8.06 -13.79 -18.03
CA VAL A 99 8.66 -14.81 -17.15
C VAL A 99 10.09 -15.05 -17.59
N SER A 100 11.00 -14.27 -17.04
CA SER A 100 12.44 -14.43 -17.18
C SER A 100 13.16 -13.67 -16.07
N GLY A 101 14.43 -14.01 -15.82
CA GLY A 101 15.33 -13.25 -14.95
C GLY A 101 16.32 -12.37 -15.72
N ASP A 102 16.34 -12.46 -17.05
CA ASP A 102 17.35 -11.84 -17.89
C ASP A 102 17.14 -10.32 -18.05
N SER A 103 18.20 -9.54 -17.89
CA SER A 103 18.19 -8.10 -18.14
C SER A 103 18.08 -7.72 -19.61
N ASP A 104 18.31 -8.65 -20.54
CA ASP A 104 18.18 -8.38 -21.99
C ASP A 104 16.74 -7.99 -22.39
N TYR A 105 15.75 -8.28 -21.55
CA TYR A 105 14.35 -7.85 -21.74
C TYR A 105 14.07 -6.40 -21.31
N MET A 106 15.02 -5.68 -20.70
CA MET A 106 14.81 -4.30 -20.26
C MET A 106 14.30 -3.34 -21.35
N PRO A 107 14.81 -3.35 -22.60
CA PRO A 107 14.30 -2.48 -23.66
C PRO A 107 12.82 -2.77 -23.99
N LEU A 108 12.40 -4.03 -23.92
CA LEU A 108 11.00 -4.43 -24.08
C LEU A 108 10.14 -3.84 -22.96
N VAL A 109 10.57 -4.01 -21.69
CA VAL A 109 9.87 -3.44 -20.52
C VAL A 109 9.71 -1.93 -20.66
N GLY A 110 10.78 -1.22 -21.02
CA GLY A 110 10.75 0.22 -21.22
C GLY A 110 9.79 0.64 -22.32
N ARG A 111 9.75 -0.09 -23.44
CA ARG A 111 8.84 0.20 -24.55
C ARG A 111 7.37 -0.06 -24.18
N LEU A 112 7.07 -1.16 -23.49
CA LEU A 112 5.72 -1.48 -23.02
C LEU A 112 5.21 -0.42 -22.04
N LYS A 113 6.05 0.02 -21.09
CA LYS A 113 5.72 1.10 -20.14
C LYS A 113 5.47 2.43 -20.86
N ALA A 114 6.29 2.76 -21.86
CA ALA A 114 6.08 3.96 -22.68
C ALA A 114 4.76 3.92 -23.47
N MET A 115 4.23 2.73 -23.76
CA MET A 115 2.90 2.52 -24.37
C MET A 115 1.76 2.46 -23.35
N GLY A 116 2.03 2.76 -22.07
CA GLY A 116 1.05 2.73 -20.99
C GLY A 116 0.64 1.32 -20.55
N LYS A 117 1.41 0.29 -20.92
CA LYS A 117 1.14 -1.10 -20.50
C LYS A 117 1.75 -1.37 -19.13
N HIS A 118 1.04 -2.16 -18.31
CA HIS A 118 1.57 -2.65 -17.04
C HIS A 118 2.49 -3.85 -17.28
N VAL A 119 3.69 -3.86 -16.69
CA VAL A 119 4.66 -4.95 -16.88
C VAL A 119 4.92 -5.69 -15.57
N LEU A 120 4.55 -6.97 -15.55
CA LEU A 120 4.77 -7.91 -14.46
C LEU A 120 5.97 -8.82 -14.79
N GLY A 121 7.04 -8.71 -14.02
CA GLY A 121 8.18 -9.64 -14.11
C GLY A 121 7.99 -10.83 -13.18
N ILE A 122 8.33 -12.04 -13.65
CA ILE A 122 8.32 -13.24 -12.80
C ILE A 122 9.61 -14.03 -13.02
N SER A 123 10.32 -14.36 -11.94
CA SER A 123 11.55 -15.13 -12.01
C SER A 123 11.80 -15.99 -10.76
N ARG A 124 12.75 -16.93 -10.85
CA ARG A 124 13.46 -17.45 -9.67
C ARG A 124 14.45 -16.40 -9.18
N SER A 125 14.70 -16.35 -7.88
CA SER A 125 15.57 -15.34 -7.29
C SER A 125 17.02 -15.53 -7.76
N GLU A 126 17.45 -16.79 -7.94
CA GLU A 126 18.80 -17.15 -8.39
C GLU A 126 19.21 -16.57 -9.75
N VAL A 127 18.24 -16.29 -10.63
CA VAL A 127 18.49 -15.85 -12.01
C VAL A 127 17.97 -14.44 -12.28
N ALA A 128 17.34 -13.80 -11.28
CA ALA A 128 16.75 -12.47 -11.46
C ALA A 128 17.82 -11.38 -11.36
N SER A 129 18.01 -10.61 -12.43
CA SER A 129 18.85 -9.42 -12.40
C SER A 129 18.16 -8.29 -11.60
N GLY A 130 18.89 -7.67 -10.66
CA GLY A 130 18.41 -6.53 -9.88
C GLY A 130 17.94 -5.34 -10.74
N ILE A 131 18.52 -5.19 -11.94
CA ILE A 131 18.14 -4.13 -12.88
C ILE A 131 16.83 -4.48 -13.59
N PHE A 132 16.62 -5.75 -13.94
CA PHE A 132 15.37 -6.22 -14.54
C PHE A 132 14.20 -6.09 -13.57
N ILE A 133 14.42 -6.43 -12.29
CA ILE A 133 13.43 -6.27 -11.22
C ILE A 133 12.94 -4.82 -11.15
N LYS A 134 13.86 -3.86 -11.04
CA LYS A 134 13.56 -2.42 -10.95
C LYS A 134 12.92 -1.84 -12.21
N ALA A 135 13.14 -2.46 -13.38
CA ALA A 135 12.53 -1.99 -14.62
C ALA A 135 11.02 -2.28 -14.67
N CYS A 136 10.57 -3.39 -14.08
CA CYS A 136 9.17 -3.81 -14.07
C CYS A 136 8.28 -2.89 -13.22
N ASN A 137 6.97 -2.92 -13.46
CA ASN A 137 6.00 -2.23 -12.58
C ASN A 137 5.78 -3.04 -11.30
N GLU A 138 5.77 -4.35 -11.43
CA GLU A 138 5.63 -5.31 -10.34
C GLU A 138 6.55 -6.51 -10.64
N PHE A 139 7.13 -7.11 -9.59
CA PHE A 139 7.97 -8.29 -9.72
C PHE A 139 7.58 -9.39 -8.73
N ILE A 140 7.60 -10.66 -9.16
CA ILE A 140 7.29 -11.81 -8.32
C ILE A 140 8.41 -12.84 -8.37
N PHE A 141 8.87 -13.26 -7.19
CA PHE A 141 9.76 -14.40 -7.02
C PHE A 141 8.99 -15.70 -6.83
N LEU A 142 9.34 -16.72 -7.64
CA LEU A 142 8.67 -18.02 -7.66
C LEU A 142 8.92 -18.88 -6.40
N GLU A 143 9.94 -18.56 -5.61
CA GLU A 143 10.30 -19.28 -4.38
C GLU A 143 9.42 -18.92 -3.16
N SER A 144 8.68 -17.80 -3.24
CA SER A 144 7.92 -17.23 -2.10
C SER A 144 6.78 -18.12 -1.56
N VAL A 145 6.53 -19.31 -2.12
CA VAL A 145 5.48 -20.24 -1.67
C VAL A 145 5.95 -21.71 -1.60
N ALA A 146 7.25 -22.00 -1.59
CA ALA A 146 7.73 -23.34 -1.22
C ALA A 146 7.72 -23.58 0.31
N SER A 147 7.52 -22.53 1.11
CA SER A 147 7.51 -22.59 2.58
C SER A 147 6.10 -22.64 3.18
N ALA A 148 5.32 -23.63 2.77
CA ALA A 148 4.29 -24.23 3.63
C ALA A 148 4.67 -25.66 4.06
N ALA A 149 5.92 -26.06 3.83
CA ALA A 149 6.48 -27.32 4.34
C ALA A 149 7.49 -27.01 5.47
N LYS A 150 7.17 -27.51 6.66
CA LYS A 150 7.93 -27.52 7.93
C LYS A 150 9.44 -27.19 7.84
N PRO A 151 9.96 -26.36 8.75
CA PRO A 151 11.40 -26.09 8.81
C PRO A 151 12.13 -27.36 9.25
N LYS A 152 12.84 -28.01 8.33
CA LYS A 152 13.89 -28.97 8.70
C LYS A 152 15.12 -28.17 9.09
N LYS A 153 15.32 -28.05 10.42
CA LYS A 153 16.62 -27.79 11.01
C LYS A 153 17.61 -28.83 10.49
N THR A 154 18.54 -28.42 9.65
CA THR A 154 19.83 -29.11 9.51
C THR A 154 20.91 -28.11 9.81
N ALA A 155 21.48 -28.26 11.01
CA ALA A 155 22.65 -27.55 11.46
C ALA A 155 23.87 -27.94 10.61
N ARG A 156 24.60 -26.94 10.12
CA ARG A 156 26.06 -26.99 9.93
C ARG A 156 26.62 -25.56 10.10
N PRO A 157 27.89 -25.43 10.50
CA PRO A 157 28.33 -24.46 11.51
C PRO A 157 28.75 -23.13 10.88
N ALA A 158 28.74 -22.11 11.75
CA ALA A 158 29.16 -20.75 11.49
C ALA A 158 30.43 -20.63 10.63
N GLN A 159 30.24 -20.10 9.42
CA GLN A 159 31.19 -19.21 8.79
C GLN A 159 30.43 -17.91 8.52
N GLU A 160 31.01 -16.81 8.98
CA GLU A 160 30.50 -15.45 8.86
C GLU A 160 30.09 -15.17 7.41
N PRO A 161 28.83 -14.77 7.14
CA PRO A 161 28.47 -14.31 5.81
C PRO A 161 28.96 -12.87 5.65
N GLU A 162 29.96 -12.69 4.80
CA GLU A 162 30.15 -11.47 4.02
C GLU A 162 28.83 -11.13 3.30
N PRO A 163 28.38 -9.86 3.28
CA PRO A 163 27.08 -9.50 2.73
C PRO A 163 27.15 -9.37 1.21
N ASP A 164 26.73 -10.41 0.50
CA ASP A 164 26.40 -10.35 -0.93
C ASP A 164 24.97 -10.86 -1.15
N HIS A 165 24.00 -10.05 -0.75
CA HIS A 165 22.60 -10.15 -1.17
C HIS A 165 22.14 -8.76 -1.58
N GLY A 166 21.53 -8.65 -2.77
CA GLY A 166 21.01 -7.40 -3.32
C GLY A 166 20.28 -6.61 -2.25
N ALA A 167 20.69 -5.35 -2.10
CA ALA A 167 20.42 -4.52 -0.92
C ALA A 167 18.92 -4.40 -0.61
N ASP A 168 18.41 -5.31 0.22
CA ASP A 168 17.21 -5.07 1.02
C ASP A 168 17.50 -3.83 1.85
N LEU A 169 16.75 -2.75 1.59
CA LEU A 169 16.89 -1.51 2.34
C LEU A 169 16.72 -1.81 3.83
N SER A 170 17.63 -1.30 4.65
CA SER A 170 17.49 -1.34 6.10
C SER A 170 16.17 -0.69 6.54
N LEU A 171 15.68 -1.05 7.73
CA LEU A 171 14.46 -0.44 8.29
C LEU A 171 14.52 1.09 8.30
N ASP A 172 15.70 1.67 8.53
CA ASP A 172 15.90 3.12 8.52
C ASP A 172 15.87 3.74 7.12
N GLU A 173 16.42 3.06 6.12
CA GLU A 173 16.33 3.53 4.72
C GLU A 173 14.90 3.45 4.20
N MET A 174 14.19 2.39 4.54
CA MET A 174 12.78 2.23 4.21
C MET A 174 11.90 3.26 4.92
N ARG A 175 12.22 3.61 6.17
CA ARG A 175 11.58 4.73 6.89
C ARG A 175 11.79 6.06 6.16
N LYS A 176 13.04 6.37 5.78
CA LYS A 176 13.35 7.59 5.00
C LYS A 176 12.60 7.63 3.68
N LEU A 177 12.51 6.49 2.99
CA LEU A 177 11.75 6.39 1.75
C LEU A 177 10.27 6.73 1.97
N VAL A 178 9.65 6.16 3.00
CA VAL A 178 8.24 6.44 3.35
C VAL A 178 8.02 7.93 3.67
N ILE A 179 8.95 8.55 4.41
CA ILE A 179 8.90 9.99 4.70
C ILE A 179 8.97 10.81 3.41
N THR A 180 9.93 10.50 2.51
CA THR A 180 10.05 11.18 1.22
C THR A 180 8.79 11.03 0.36
N ILE A 181 8.19 9.82 0.34
CA ILE A 181 6.92 9.57 -0.39
C ILE A 181 5.80 10.46 0.15
N LEU A 182 5.67 10.59 1.47
CA LEU A 182 4.65 11.42 2.09
C LEU A 182 4.90 12.92 1.87
N GLN A 183 6.16 13.37 1.90
CA GLN A 183 6.52 14.78 1.66
C GLN A 183 6.33 15.24 0.21
N ASP A 184 6.39 14.31 -0.75
CA ASP A 184 6.19 14.61 -2.18
C ASP A 184 4.69 14.66 -2.57
N GLN A 185 3.79 14.26 -1.66
CA GLN A 185 2.34 14.35 -1.87
C GLN A 185 1.77 15.66 -1.32
N ASP A 186 0.67 16.15 -1.94
CA ASP A 186 -0.03 17.36 -1.50
C ASP A 186 -0.68 17.21 -0.10
N GLU A 187 -0.90 15.96 0.33
CA GLU A 187 -1.44 15.61 1.65
C GLU A 187 -0.36 14.89 2.48
N ASP A 188 -0.15 15.32 3.72
CA ASP A 188 0.80 14.72 4.68
C ASP A 188 0.38 13.31 5.16
N GLN A 189 -0.62 12.71 4.51
CA GLN A 189 -1.23 11.43 4.88
C GLN A 189 -1.69 10.65 3.64
N MET A 190 -1.63 9.33 3.73
CA MET A 190 -2.12 8.43 2.68
C MET A 190 -2.63 7.11 3.23
N TYR A 191 -3.41 6.39 2.44
CA TYR A 191 -3.79 5.01 2.75
C TYR A 191 -2.56 4.09 2.73
N ALA A 192 -2.47 3.18 3.69
CA ALA A 192 -1.39 2.18 3.72
C ALA A 192 -1.37 1.31 2.46
N SER A 193 -2.51 1.05 1.83
CA SER A 193 -2.56 0.37 0.53
C SER A 193 -1.86 1.18 -0.57
N SER A 194 -2.15 2.48 -0.66
CA SER A 194 -1.52 3.38 -1.62
C SER A 194 -0.02 3.54 -1.35
N LEU A 195 0.39 3.53 -0.08
CA LEU A 195 1.80 3.51 0.29
C LEU A 195 2.46 2.22 -0.21
N LYS A 196 1.84 1.06 0.05
CA LYS A 196 2.34 -0.24 -0.42
C LYS A 196 2.53 -0.26 -1.93
N ASP A 197 1.54 0.21 -2.69
CA ASP A 197 1.61 0.27 -4.15
C ASP A 197 2.72 1.22 -4.63
N THR A 198 2.99 2.29 -3.89
CA THR A 198 4.09 3.22 -4.19
C THR A 198 5.46 2.61 -3.87
N ILE A 199 5.59 1.92 -2.74
CA ILE A 199 6.80 1.18 -2.36
C ILE A 199 7.09 0.11 -3.40
N ILE A 200 6.11 -0.69 -3.81
CA ILE A 200 6.30 -1.74 -4.84
C ILE A 200 6.71 -1.12 -6.19
N ARG A 201 6.19 0.07 -6.54
CA ARG A 201 6.61 0.78 -7.77
C ARG A 201 8.05 1.28 -7.73
N LEU A 202 8.55 1.69 -6.55
CA LEU A 202 9.92 2.18 -6.38
C LEU A 202 10.92 1.04 -6.13
N HIS A 203 10.47 0.00 -5.43
CA HIS A 203 11.22 -1.18 -5.01
C HIS A 203 10.38 -2.44 -5.29
N PRO A 204 10.38 -2.96 -6.53
CA PRO A 204 9.58 -4.13 -6.91
C PRO A 204 10.01 -5.43 -6.20
N ASP A 205 11.20 -5.46 -5.61
CA ASP A 205 11.74 -6.52 -4.75
C ASP A 205 11.19 -6.52 -3.32
N PHE A 206 10.46 -5.48 -2.92
CA PHE A 206 9.96 -5.32 -1.56
C PHE A 206 9.05 -6.47 -1.11
N ASN A 207 9.37 -7.06 0.04
CA ASN A 207 8.55 -8.07 0.72
C ASN A 207 8.53 -7.82 2.24
N GLU A 208 7.34 -7.71 2.82
CA GLU A 208 7.17 -7.43 4.27
C GLU A 208 7.73 -8.56 5.16
N SER A 209 7.81 -9.78 4.61
CA SER A 209 8.35 -10.95 5.31
C SER A 209 9.84 -10.82 5.57
N ASN A 210 10.58 -10.10 4.72
CA ASN A 210 12.02 -9.85 4.90
C ASN A 210 12.28 -9.00 6.16
N TYR A 211 11.29 -8.20 6.56
CA TYR A 211 11.30 -7.40 7.79
C TYR A 211 10.63 -8.12 8.98
N GLY A 212 10.35 -9.42 8.87
CA GLY A 212 9.71 -10.22 9.92
C GLY A 212 8.22 -9.93 10.12
N CYS A 213 7.56 -9.27 9.17
CA CYS A 213 6.15 -8.90 9.26
C CYS A 213 5.27 -9.82 8.40
N SER A 214 4.18 -10.34 8.97
CA SER A 214 3.23 -11.20 8.23
C SER A 214 2.20 -10.43 7.40
N THR A 215 2.05 -9.13 7.66
CA THR A 215 1.13 -8.25 6.93
C THR A 215 1.74 -6.86 6.77
N PHE A 216 1.35 -6.15 5.71
CA PHE A 216 1.76 -4.76 5.50
C PHE A 216 1.36 -3.85 6.66
N GLY A 217 0.20 -4.10 7.28
CA GLY A 217 -0.21 -3.34 8.45
C GLY A 217 0.74 -3.48 9.64
N ARG A 218 1.29 -4.68 9.87
CA ARG A 218 2.34 -4.88 10.89
C ARG A 218 3.64 -4.19 10.53
N PHE A 219 3.99 -4.19 9.25
CA PHE A 219 5.16 -3.50 8.74
C PHE A 219 5.04 -1.98 8.95
N VAL A 220 3.90 -1.38 8.63
CA VAL A 220 3.59 0.02 8.92
C VAL A 220 3.69 0.31 10.42
N GLN A 221 3.10 -0.54 11.26
CA GLN A 221 3.22 -0.39 12.72
C GLN A 221 4.68 -0.45 13.19
N LEU A 222 5.49 -1.36 12.63
CA LEU A 222 6.91 -1.47 12.92
C LEU A 222 7.67 -0.21 12.54
N LEU A 223 7.38 0.37 11.36
CA LEU A 223 7.99 1.63 10.91
C LEU A 223 7.67 2.80 11.86
N THR A 224 6.43 2.86 12.36
CA THR A 224 5.95 3.90 13.29
C THR A 224 6.35 3.67 14.75
N ARG A 225 6.81 2.47 15.11
CA ARG A 225 7.07 2.09 16.52
C ARG A 225 8.20 2.91 17.16
N ASP A 226 9.24 3.20 16.38
CA ASP A 226 10.43 3.93 16.86
C ASP A 226 10.57 5.33 16.21
N GLY A 227 9.66 5.71 15.31
CA GLY A 227 9.78 6.91 14.49
C GLY A 227 8.95 8.07 15.03
N ALA A 228 9.61 9.07 15.62
CA ALA A 228 8.99 10.34 16.01
C ALA A 228 8.40 11.15 14.81
N GLU A 229 8.55 10.66 13.59
CA GLU A 229 8.23 11.35 12.33
C GLU A 229 7.08 10.69 11.55
N LEU A 230 6.59 9.52 11.95
CA LEU A 230 5.51 8.79 11.26
C LEU A 230 4.42 8.35 12.24
N LYS A 231 3.16 8.56 11.85
CA LYS A 231 1.97 8.16 12.61
C LYS A 231 1.11 7.23 11.76
N ALA A 232 0.62 6.14 12.36
CA ALA A 232 -0.36 5.26 11.72
C ALA A 232 -1.63 5.20 12.58
N TRP A 233 -2.78 5.32 11.95
CA TRP A 233 -4.09 5.20 12.60
C TRP A 233 -5.06 4.44 11.71
N THR A 234 -6.21 4.06 12.27
CA THR A 234 -7.26 3.39 11.52
C THR A 234 -8.46 4.31 11.44
N GLU A 235 -8.91 4.60 10.22
CA GLU A 235 -10.07 5.44 9.96
C GLU A 235 -11.03 4.69 9.04
N ALA A 236 -12.31 4.61 9.42
CA ALA A 236 -13.34 3.87 8.68
C ALA A 236 -12.90 2.44 8.24
N SER A 237 -12.25 1.69 9.14
CA SER A 237 -11.70 0.33 8.88
C SER A 237 -10.54 0.26 7.86
N SER A 238 -9.98 1.39 7.45
CA SER A 238 -8.82 1.49 6.57
C SER A 238 -7.60 1.98 7.35
N LEU A 239 -6.44 1.38 7.09
CA LEU A 239 -5.18 1.78 7.73
C LEU A 239 -4.59 2.99 7.00
N MET A 240 -4.31 4.04 7.76
CA MET A 240 -3.71 5.29 7.29
C MET A 240 -2.29 5.42 7.85
N ILE A 241 -1.44 6.12 7.10
CA ILE A 241 -0.10 6.54 7.53
C ILE A 241 0.12 7.99 7.12
N GLY A 242 0.72 8.78 8.00
CA GLY A 242 1.07 10.17 7.73
C GLY A 242 2.31 10.61 8.47
N LEU A 243 2.83 11.78 8.10
CA LEU A 243 3.92 12.43 8.80
C LEU A 243 3.43 12.87 10.18
N ASN A 244 4.27 12.66 11.19
CA ASN A 244 4.08 13.27 12.49
C ASN A 244 4.52 14.73 12.40
N THR A 245 3.78 15.55 11.65
CA THR A 245 3.96 16.99 11.71
C THR A 245 3.60 17.41 13.13
N SER A 246 4.56 17.96 13.86
CA SER A 246 4.30 18.67 15.13
C SER A 246 3.50 19.98 14.89
N THR A 247 2.66 20.00 13.86
CA THR A 247 1.88 21.10 13.31
C THR A 247 0.51 20.63 12.81
N GLU A 248 0.01 19.49 13.31
CA GLU A 248 -1.40 19.54 13.73
C GLU A 248 -1.43 20.53 14.90
N ALA A 249 -1.86 21.77 14.64
CA ALA A 249 -2.61 22.50 15.65
C ALA A 249 -3.73 21.55 16.04
N ALA A 250 -3.48 20.75 17.08
CA ALA A 250 -4.47 19.85 17.64
C ALA A 250 -5.73 20.69 17.74
N ALA A 251 -6.79 20.32 17.01
CA ALA A 251 -8.10 20.89 17.24
C ALA A 251 -8.23 20.89 18.76
N PRO A 252 -8.33 22.07 19.41
CA PRO A 252 -8.05 22.17 20.82
C PRO A 252 -8.96 21.16 21.50
N GLN A 253 -8.41 20.19 22.22
CA GLN A 253 -9.25 19.15 22.82
C GLN A 253 -9.75 19.68 24.14
N LEU A 254 -11.06 19.64 24.34
CA LEU A 254 -11.65 20.06 25.60
C LEU A 254 -11.40 18.99 26.66
N THR A 255 -10.49 19.26 27.59
CA THR A 255 -10.08 18.40 28.69
C THR A 255 -10.58 18.95 30.03
N ARG A 256 -10.56 18.12 31.08
CA ARG A 256 -11.00 18.50 32.43
C ARG A 256 -10.28 19.73 33.01
N SER A 257 -9.09 20.06 32.51
CA SER A 257 -8.31 21.21 32.96
C SER A 257 -8.55 22.49 32.15
N ASN A 258 -9.11 22.42 30.93
CA ASN A 258 -9.23 23.59 30.04
C ASN A 258 -10.67 23.98 29.66
N TRP A 259 -11.67 23.19 30.09
CA TRP A 259 -13.07 23.44 29.72
C TRP A 259 -13.60 24.77 30.28
N LEU A 260 -13.22 25.14 31.50
CA LEU A 260 -13.74 26.34 32.16
C LEU A 260 -13.26 27.64 31.46
N PRO A 261 -11.97 27.80 31.11
CA PRO A 261 -11.51 28.90 30.25
C PRO A 261 -12.20 28.93 28.88
N ALA A 262 -12.33 27.79 28.20
CA ALA A 262 -12.94 27.72 26.87
C ALA A 262 -14.42 28.14 26.86
N PHE A 263 -15.20 27.68 27.86
CA PHE A 263 -16.58 28.11 28.02
C PHE A 263 -16.69 29.59 28.41
N ARG A 264 -15.75 30.12 29.19
CA ARG A 264 -15.69 31.55 29.52
C ARG A 264 -15.42 32.40 28.29
N ASP A 265 -14.49 31.99 27.43
CA ASP A 265 -14.18 32.70 26.19
C ASP A 265 -15.37 32.70 25.23
N ALA A 266 -16.06 31.55 25.09
CA ALA A 266 -17.28 31.48 24.29
C ALA A 266 -18.37 32.43 24.82
N LEU A 267 -18.58 32.49 26.14
CA LEU A 267 -19.55 33.42 26.77
C LEU A 267 -19.15 34.88 26.60
N ASN A 268 -17.85 35.21 26.70
CA ASN A 268 -17.35 36.56 26.47
C ASN A 268 -17.59 37.02 25.03
N ARG A 269 -17.40 36.14 24.03
CA ARG A 269 -17.71 36.47 22.62
C ARG A 269 -19.19 36.82 22.44
N PHE A 270 -20.09 36.05 23.05
CA PHE A 270 -21.51 36.39 23.02
C PHE A 270 -21.82 37.74 23.70
N LYS A 271 -21.11 38.07 24.78
CA LYS A 271 -21.24 39.37 25.46
C LYS A 271 -20.73 40.53 24.60
N GLU A 272 -19.62 40.34 23.89
CA GLU A 272 -19.06 41.32 22.95
C GLU A 272 -19.96 41.53 21.73
N ASP A 273 -20.61 40.47 21.24
CA ASP A 273 -21.61 40.51 20.18
C ASP A 273 -22.96 41.11 20.63
N GLY A 274 -23.08 41.50 21.92
CA GLY A 274 -24.26 42.18 22.47
C GLY A 274 -25.38 41.24 22.95
N PHE A 275 -25.12 39.94 23.08
CA PHE A 275 -26.09 38.98 23.63
C PHE A 275 -25.98 38.91 25.15
N GLU A 276 -26.97 39.46 25.86
CA GLU A 276 -27.10 39.30 27.32
C GLU A 276 -27.66 37.92 27.71
N ARG A 277 -28.36 37.26 26.77
CA ARG A 277 -29.05 35.99 26.98
C ARG A 277 -28.82 35.03 25.82
N VAL A 278 -28.42 33.81 26.12
CA VAL A 278 -28.11 32.77 25.12
C VAL A 278 -28.86 31.48 25.46
N ASN A 279 -29.38 30.81 24.43
CA ASN A 279 -29.98 29.48 24.60
C ASN A 279 -28.88 28.42 24.78
N PRO A 280 -29.01 27.45 25.71
CA PRO A 280 -28.02 26.38 25.89
C PRO A 280 -27.61 25.65 24.60
N SER A 281 -28.53 25.48 23.65
CA SER A 281 -28.23 24.84 22.36
C SER A 281 -27.27 25.67 21.49
N ILE A 282 -27.34 27.00 21.56
CA ILE A 282 -26.46 27.91 20.82
C ILE A 282 -25.06 27.90 21.43
N LEU A 283 -24.97 27.93 22.77
CA LEU A 283 -23.69 27.79 23.46
C LEU A 283 -23.04 26.44 23.16
N LYS A 284 -23.83 25.36 23.15
CA LYS A 284 -23.32 24.03 22.76
C LYS A 284 -22.80 24.02 21.32
N ALA A 285 -23.54 24.60 20.38
CA ALA A 285 -23.14 24.69 18.98
C ALA A 285 -21.85 25.52 18.80
N ALA A 286 -21.70 26.62 19.55
CA ALA A 286 -20.49 27.45 19.51
C ALA A 286 -19.26 26.70 20.03
N ILE A 287 -19.40 25.96 21.14
CA ILE A 287 -18.33 25.11 21.65
C ILE A 287 -18.01 23.99 20.65
N GLN A 288 -19.01 23.39 20.01
CA GLN A 288 -18.77 22.37 18.97
C GLN A 288 -18.14 22.95 17.69
N ALA A 289 -18.33 24.23 17.40
CA ALA A 289 -17.67 24.90 16.29
C ALA A 289 -16.17 25.12 16.55
N ASP A 290 -15.81 25.48 17.78
CA ASP A 290 -14.41 25.64 18.21
C ASP A 290 -13.74 24.29 18.56
N TYR A 291 -14.53 23.31 18.99
CA TYR A 291 -14.12 21.99 19.48
C TYR A 291 -14.99 20.88 18.83
N PRO A 292 -14.68 20.45 17.59
CA PRO A 292 -15.52 19.50 16.84
C PRO A 292 -15.73 18.14 17.54
N ASP A 293 -14.72 17.68 18.29
CA ASP A 293 -14.73 16.40 19.02
C ASP A 293 -15.33 16.50 20.43
N PHE A 294 -15.93 17.63 20.80
CA PHE A 294 -16.44 17.85 22.15
C PHE A 294 -17.56 16.87 22.55
N GLU A 295 -17.29 16.06 23.58
CA GLU A 295 -18.29 15.30 24.33
C GLU A 295 -18.30 15.66 25.82
N GLU A 296 -19.48 15.72 26.44
CA GLU A 296 -19.63 16.08 27.86
C GLU A 296 -18.86 15.12 28.80
N LYS A 297 -18.67 13.87 28.38
CA LYS A 297 -17.92 12.86 29.15
C LYS A 297 -16.43 13.17 29.25
N GLN A 298 -15.84 13.80 28.25
CA GLN A 298 -14.41 14.11 28.20
C GLN A 298 -14.01 15.08 29.32
N ILE A 299 -14.90 16.01 29.64
CA ILE A 299 -14.74 16.98 30.72
C ILE A 299 -15.34 16.51 32.05
N GLY A 300 -15.81 15.25 32.13
CA GLY A 300 -16.27 14.62 33.37
C GLY A 300 -17.75 14.83 33.71
N PHE A 301 -18.55 15.36 32.78
CA PHE A 301 -19.99 15.57 32.98
C PHE A 301 -20.82 14.51 32.25
N LYS A 302 -22.03 14.22 32.76
CA LYS A 302 -22.94 13.24 32.14
C LYS A 302 -23.89 13.88 31.14
N ARG A 303 -24.27 15.14 31.36
CA ARG A 303 -25.18 15.92 30.51
C ARG A 303 -24.72 17.36 30.40
N PHE A 304 -25.08 18.02 29.29
CA PHE A 304 -24.77 19.44 29.10
C PHE A 304 -25.39 20.33 30.20
N SER A 305 -26.55 19.94 30.73
CA SER A 305 -27.19 20.61 31.87
C SER A 305 -26.32 20.62 33.15
N ASP A 306 -25.45 19.63 33.34
CA ASP A 306 -24.54 19.58 34.49
C ASP A 306 -23.39 20.60 34.32
N ILE A 307 -22.95 20.82 33.08
CA ILE A 307 -21.96 21.86 32.73
C ILE A 307 -22.55 23.24 33.04
N MET A 308 -23.81 23.47 32.67
CA MET A 308 -24.47 24.76 32.94
C MET A 308 -24.55 25.08 34.42
N LYS A 309 -24.89 24.10 35.25
CA LYS A 309 -24.89 24.25 36.72
C LYS A 309 -23.48 24.50 37.28
N ALA A 310 -22.46 23.90 36.67
CA ALA A 310 -21.08 24.16 37.07
C ALA A 310 -20.65 25.59 36.71
N LEU A 311 -21.00 26.10 35.54
CA LEU A 311 -20.75 27.48 35.13
C LEU A 311 -21.51 28.51 35.99
N GLU A 312 -22.74 28.18 36.40
CA GLU A 312 -23.52 28.99 37.35
C GLU A 312 -22.86 29.04 38.74
N LYS A 313 -22.34 27.89 39.22
CA LYS A 313 -21.60 27.82 40.49
C LYS A 313 -20.30 28.64 40.48
N GLU A 314 -19.66 28.74 39.32
CA GLU A 314 -18.47 29.56 39.09
C GLU A 314 -18.81 31.05 38.84
N GLY A 315 -20.10 31.41 38.83
CA GLY A 315 -20.57 32.79 38.70
C GLY A 315 -20.50 33.37 37.28
N LEU A 316 -20.30 32.53 36.27
CA LEU A 316 -20.15 32.97 34.87
C LEU A 316 -21.49 33.21 34.15
N LEU A 317 -22.57 32.62 34.65
CA LEU A 317 -23.92 32.75 34.10
C LEU A 317 -24.99 32.49 35.15
N ILE A 318 -26.23 32.90 34.86
CA ILE A 318 -27.42 32.61 35.66
C ILE A 318 -28.42 31.88 34.77
N ILE A 319 -28.96 30.76 35.25
CA ILE A 319 -29.96 29.99 34.52
C ILE A 319 -31.35 30.59 34.80
N GLU A 320 -31.95 31.24 33.81
CA GLU A 320 -33.31 31.79 33.85
C GLU A 320 -34.26 30.92 33.03
N MET A 321 -35.52 30.81 33.45
CA MET A 321 -36.58 30.20 32.64
C MET A 321 -37.46 31.31 32.07
N ASP A 322 -37.62 31.33 30.75
CA ASP A 322 -38.54 32.27 30.09
C ASP A 322 -40.01 31.85 30.32
N GLY A 323 -40.96 32.76 30.08
CA GLY A 323 -42.40 32.54 30.22
C GLY A 323 -42.96 31.37 29.40
N GLN A 324 -42.20 30.86 28.42
CA GLN A 324 -42.50 29.66 27.64
C GLN A 324 -41.80 28.39 28.15
N HIS A 325 -41.30 28.37 29.40
CA HIS A 325 -40.53 27.26 30.00
C HIS A 325 -39.25 26.87 29.22
N THR A 326 -38.72 27.80 28.43
CA THR A 326 -37.44 27.60 27.71
C THR A 326 -36.30 28.10 28.59
N MET A 327 -35.26 27.27 28.76
CA MET A 327 -34.08 27.62 29.54
C MET A 327 -33.23 28.65 28.78
N LEU A 328 -32.97 29.78 29.41
CA LEU A 328 -32.10 30.85 28.92
C LEU A 328 -30.94 31.05 29.89
N LEU A 329 -29.77 31.35 29.33
CA LEU A 329 -28.54 31.58 30.08
C LEU A 329 -28.26 33.07 30.03
N LYS A 330 -28.39 33.73 31.18
CA LYS A 330 -27.99 35.13 31.30
C LYS A 330 -26.50 35.20 31.59
N ILE A 331 -25.75 35.88 30.73
CA ILE A 331 -24.30 36.02 30.85
C ILE A 331 -23.99 37.11 31.89
N CYS A 332 -23.11 36.83 32.86
CA CYS A 332 -22.73 37.77 33.93
C CYS A 332 -21.64 38.75 33.50
#